data_AF-A0A2M9KTF9-F1
#
_entry.id   AF-A0A2M9KTF9-F1
#
_cell.length_a   1.000
_cell.length_b   1.000
_cell.length_c   1.000
_cell.angle_alpha   90.00
_cell.angle_beta   90.00
_cell.angle_gamma   90.00
#
_symmetry.space_group_name_H-M   'P 1'
#
loop_
_entity.id
_entity.type
_entity.pdbx_description
1 polymer ?
#
loop_
_entity_poly.entity_id
_entity_poly.type
_entity_poly.pdbx_seq_one_letter_code
_entity_poly.pdbx_strand_id
1 'polypeptide(L)'
;MGNAPTSPTDPAITPRAQFEAIYRDHSRQITLYIAMHLHRTDRHLAEDLTSETFIRLWRSITTGLEIERPRGILNTIAAHVIADHFRRASSREQPVDFAAGNHTDVPDSAAVTPHLAGLLHELEAAKEQLAQAADDYRVMDRRRKVALAAVANCTRPDSLRRAQLRAARAGLLRDAALLVFQVAGDLVAQARAAWNDGAVSLNGDSEPLPQRDPGKTFRQPPATVGKPKPVPQPQAA
;
A
#
# COMPACT_ATOMS: atom_id res chain seq x y z
N MET A 1 35.88 -27.14 -56.40
CA MET A 1 34.64 -26.44 -56.82
C MET A 1 33.49 -27.23 -56.20
N GLY A 2 32.69 -26.75 -55.27
CA GLY A 2 32.64 -25.46 -54.58
C GLY A 2 32.03 -25.66 -53.19
N ASN A 3 32.48 -24.86 -52.22
CA ASN A 3 31.79 -24.73 -50.94
C ASN A 3 30.64 -23.75 -51.12
N ALA A 4 29.42 -24.21 -50.81
CA ALA A 4 28.25 -23.37 -50.72
C ALA A 4 28.42 -22.37 -49.55
N PRO A 5 27.86 -21.15 -49.68
CA PRO A 5 28.06 -20.10 -48.70
C PRO A 5 27.27 -20.40 -47.43
N THR A 6 27.96 -20.37 -46.28
CA THR A 6 27.34 -20.28 -44.97
C THR A 6 26.59 -18.96 -44.88
N SER A 7 25.27 -19.03 -44.74
CA SER A 7 24.42 -17.87 -44.43
C SER A 7 24.98 -17.09 -43.22
N PRO A 8 24.86 -15.75 -43.21
CA PRO A 8 25.39 -14.94 -42.13
C PRO A 8 24.56 -15.15 -40.87
N THR A 9 25.18 -15.72 -39.84
CA THR A 9 24.67 -15.72 -38.46
C THR A 9 24.51 -14.27 -38.02
N ASP A 10 23.25 -13.85 -37.89
CA ASP A 10 22.81 -12.65 -37.15
C ASP A 10 23.61 -12.56 -35.83
N PRO A 11 24.21 -11.42 -35.43
CA PRO A 11 25.11 -11.38 -34.29
C PRO A 11 24.38 -11.88 -33.03
N ALA A 12 24.73 -13.08 -32.59
CA ALA A 12 24.11 -13.74 -31.45
C ALA A 12 24.12 -12.79 -30.25
N ILE A 13 22.94 -12.28 -29.87
CA ILE A 13 22.79 -11.39 -28.72
C ILE A 13 23.33 -12.15 -27.51
N THR A 14 24.44 -11.67 -26.95
CA THR A 14 25.02 -12.32 -25.77
C THR A 14 24.01 -12.26 -24.60
N PRO A 15 23.96 -13.30 -23.74
CA PRO A 15 23.11 -13.32 -22.54
C PRO A 15 23.19 -12.02 -21.71
N ARG A 16 24.40 -11.46 -21.64
CA ARG A 16 24.68 -10.19 -20.96
C ARG A 16 24.01 -9.00 -21.65
N ALA A 17 24.17 -8.86 -22.96
CA ALA A 17 23.57 -7.76 -23.71
C ALA A 17 22.04 -7.82 -23.65
N GLN A 18 21.46 -9.03 -23.72
CA GLN A 18 20.01 -9.22 -23.55
C GLN A 18 19.53 -8.79 -22.16
N PHE A 19 20.25 -9.20 -21.11
CA PHE A 19 19.92 -8.80 -19.73
C PHE A 19 20.01 -7.28 -19.52
N GLU A 20 21.08 -6.64 -19.99
CA GLU A 20 21.29 -5.20 -19.85
C GLU A 20 20.18 -4.39 -20.55
N ALA A 21 19.71 -4.84 -21.71
CA ALA A 21 18.57 -4.24 -22.39
C ALA A 21 17.29 -4.34 -21.54
N ILE A 22 16.97 -5.55 -21.05
CA ILE A 22 15.77 -5.79 -20.23
C ILE A 22 15.82 -5.00 -18.92
N TYR A 23 16.98 -4.91 -18.26
CA TYR A 23 17.15 -4.16 -17.02
C TYR A 23 16.88 -2.66 -17.23
N ARG A 24 17.48 -2.08 -18.27
CA ARG A 24 17.29 -0.66 -18.62
C ARG A 24 15.83 -0.33 -18.88
N ASP A 25 15.14 -1.17 -19.62
CA ASP A 25 13.78 -0.90 -20.10
C ASP A 25 12.69 -1.17 -19.06
N HIS A 26 12.96 -2.05 -18.08
CA HIS A 26 11.93 -2.54 -17.16
C HIS A 26 12.21 -2.33 -15.67
N SER A 27 13.42 -1.96 -15.25
CA SER A 27 13.78 -1.79 -13.83
C SER A 27 12.79 -0.89 -13.08
N ARG A 28 12.61 0.35 -13.55
CA ARG A 28 11.68 1.32 -12.93
C ARG A 28 10.25 0.79 -12.85
N GLN A 29 9.78 0.13 -13.91
CA GLN A 29 8.42 -0.39 -13.95
C GLN A 29 8.23 -1.52 -12.93
N ILE A 30 9.22 -2.41 -12.79
CA ILE A 30 9.18 -3.51 -11.84
C ILE A 30 9.28 -2.99 -10.40
N THR A 31 10.09 -1.98 -10.12
CA THR A 31 10.12 -1.34 -8.80
C THR A 31 8.77 -0.73 -8.44
N LEU A 32 8.11 -0.02 -9.37
CA LEU A 32 6.76 0.50 -9.14
C LEU A 32 5.74 -0.61 -8.95
N TYR A 33 5.81 -1.66 -9.77
CA TYR A 33 4.96 -2.84 -9.62
C TYR A 33 5.13 -3.44 -8.21
N ILE A 34 6.35 -3.68 -7.75
CA ILE A 34 6.64 -4.23 -6.43
C ILE A 34 6.16 -3.28 -5.33
N ALA A 35 6.44 -1.98 -5.42
CA ALA A 35 6.01 -0.99 -4.43
C ALA A 35 4.48 -0.96 -4.23
N MET A 36 3.71 -1.09 -5.32
CA MET A 36 2.23 -1.23 -5.24
C MET A 36 1.79 -2.52 -4.52
N HIS A 37 2.67 -3.52 -4.45
CA HIS A 37 2.47 -4.79 -3.77
C HIS A 37 3.14 -4.85 -2.38
N LEU A 38 3.53 -3.74 -1.78
CA LEU A 38 3.98 -3.66 -0.37
C LEU A 38 2.91 -2.99 0.52
N HIS A 39 2.91 -3.26 1.84
CA HIS A 39 1.89 -2.76 2.79
C HIS A 39 2.11 -1.31 3.21
N ARG A 40 3.36 -0.85 3.14
CA ARG A 40 3.77 0.55 3.21
C ARG A 40 4.57 0.82 1.93
N THR A 41 4.61 2.06 1.46
CA THR A 41 5.49 2.47 0.37
C THR A 41 6.95 2.47 0.85
N ASP A 42 7.43 1.30 1.25
CA ASP A 42 8.80 1.06 1.64
C ASP A 42 9.63 0.96 0.36
N ARG A 43 10.26 2.09 0.04
CA ARG A 43 11.05 2.22 -1.16
C ARG A 43 12.28 1.34 -1.15
N HIS A 44 12.93 1.20 0.01
CA HIS A 44 14.13 0.38 0.14
C HIS A 44 13.79 -1.10 -0.07
N LEU A 45 12.72 -1.58 0.58
CA LEU A 45 12.26 -2.94 0.36
C LEU A 45 11.85 -3.19 -1.11
N ALA A 46 11.23 -2.22 -1.77
CA ALA A 46 10.89 -2.35 -3.19
C ALA A 46 12.14 -2.46 -4.09
N GLU A 47 13.19 -1.69 -3.79
CA GLU A 47 14.47 -1.72 -4.51
C GLU A 47 15.21 -3.04 -4.27
N ASP A 48 15.19 -3.58 -3.05
CA ASP A 48 15.77 -4.89 -2.71
C ASP A 48 15.08 -6.04 -3.45
N LEU A 49 13.75 -6.08 -3.41
CA LEU A 49 12.98 -7.10 -4.12
C LEU A 49 13.09 -6.95 -5.65
N THR A 50 13.28 -5.73 -6.15
CA THR A 50 13.59 -5.50 -7.57
C THR A 50 14.93 -6.15 -7.91
N SER A 51 15.96 -5.89 -7.11
CA SER A 51 17.30 -6.44 -7.32
C SER A 51 17.28 -7.97 -7.33
N GLU A 52 16.60 -8.59 -6.36
CA GLU A 52 16.39 -10.04 -6.32
C GLU A 52 15.66 -10.57 -7.57
N THR A 53 14.65 -9.85 -8.07
CA THR A 53 13.92 -10.20 -9.30
C THR A 53 14.87 -10.28 -10.50
N PHE A 54 15.73 -9.29 -10.67
CA PHE A 54 16.69 -9.27 -11.77
C PHE A 54 17.82 -10.29 -11.60
N ILE A 55 18.25 -10.59 -10.37
CA ILE A 55 19.21 -11.68 -10.11
C ILE A 55 18.62 -13.03 -10.53
N ARG A 56 17.35 -13.29 -10.22
CA ARG A 56 16.65 -14.51 -10.65
C ARG A 56 16.52 -14.57 -12.17
N LEU A 57 16.19 -13.45 -12.82
CA LEU A 57 16.15 -13.35 -14.27
C LEU A 57 17.51 -13.68 -14.90
N TRP A 58 18.59 -13.07 -14.38
CA TRP A 58 19.95 -13.31 -14.87
C TRP A 58 20.30 -14.80 -14.82
N ARG A 59 20.04 -15.46 -13.68
CA ARG A 59 20.25 -16.90 -13.55
C ARG A 59 19.48 -17.68 -14.62
N SER A 60 18.21 -17.36 -14.85
CA SER A 60 17.41 -18.02 -15.88
C SER A 60 17.98 -17.84 -17.29
N ILE A 61 18.41 -16.63 -17.66
CA ILE A 61 19.04 -16.36 -18.97
C ILE A 61 20.33 -17.18 -19.10
N THR A 62 21.18 -17.19 -18.07
CA THR A 62 22.45 -17.95 -18.11
C THR A 62 22.25 -19.46 -18.18
N THR A 63 21.10 -19.97 -17.72
CA THR A 63 20.72 -21.38 -17.86
C THR A 63 20.02 -21.70 -19.18
N GLY A 64 19.96 -20.75 -20.11
CA GLY A 64 19.40 -20.95 -21.45
C GLY A 64 17.92 -20.60 -21.61
N LEU A 65 17.35 -19.78 -20.72
CA LEU A 65 15.98 -19.28 -20.92
C LEU A 65 15.94 -18.27 -22.07
N GLU A 66 15.22 -18.62 -23.14
CA GLU A 66 14.88 -17.66 -24.19
C GLU A 66 13.75 -16.74 -23.74
N ILE A 67 13.95 -15.43 -23.89
CA ILE A 67 13.01 -14.40 -23.44
C ILE A 67 12.28 -13.82 -24.66
N GLU A 68 11.06 -14.30 -24.89
CA GLU A 68 10.15 -13.71 -25.88
C GLU A 68 9.33 -12.53 -25.32
N ARG A 69 8.98 -12.60 -24.03
CA ARG A 69 8.08 -11.62 -23.37
C ARG A 69 8.67 -11.13 -22.04
N PRO A 70 9.63 -10.18 -22.07
CA PRO A 70 10.36 -9.73 -20.89
C PRO A 70 9.46 -9.30 -19.72
N ARG A 71 8.42 -8.48 -20.01
CA ARG A 71 7.45 -8.02 -19.00
C ARG A 71 6.71 -9.15 -18.29
N GLY A 72 6.27 -10.17 -19.05
CA GLY A 72 5.50 -11.28 -18.50
C GLY A 72 6.34 -12.08 -17.51
N ILE A 73 7.55 -12.46 -17.93
CA ILE A 73 8.51 -13.18 -17.10
C ILE A 73 8.89 -12.37 -15.86
N LEU A 74 9.21 -11.08 -16.01
CA LEU A 74 9.55 -10.21 -14.89
C LEU A 74 8.42 -10.11 -13.87
N ASN A 75 7.17 -9.92 -14.31
CA ASN A 75 6.02 -9.87 -13.40
C ASN A 75 5.82 -11.20 -12.67
N THR A 76 6.04 -12.33 -13.34
CA THR A 76 5.98 -13.66 -12.70
C THR A 76 7.06 -13.83 -11.64
N ILE A 77 8.32 -13.48 -11.96
CA ILE A 77 9.43 -13.57 -11.01
C ILE A 77 9.18 -12.61 -9.84
N ALA A 78 8.80 -11.36 -10.10
CA ALA A 78 8.50 -10.37 -9.06
C ALA A 78 7.37 -10.85 -8.14
N ALA A 79 6.28 -11.41 -8.69
CA ALA A 79 5.20 -11.97 -7.89
C ALA A 79 5.68 -13.11 -6.97
N HIS A 80 6.57 -13.98 -7.45
CA HIS A 80 7.17 -15.02 -6.62
C HIS A 80 8.09 -14.46 -5.54
N VAL A 81 8.93 -13.47 -5.87
CA VAL A 81 9.83 -12.79 -4.92
C VAL A 81 9.02 -12.13 -3.81
N ILE A 82 7.96 -11.41 -4.15
CA ILE A 82 7.03 -10.80 -3.19
C ILE A 82 6.37 -11.88 -2.31
N ALA A 83 5.87 -12.96 -2.92
CA ALA A 83 5.24 -14.05 -2.18
C ALA A 83 6.23 -14.78 -1.25
N ASP A 84 7.48 -14.96 -1.67
CA ASP A 84 8.55 -15.53 -0.85
C ASP A 84 8.87 -14.62 0.34
N HIS A 85 8.97 -13.31 0.11
CA HIS A 85 9.20 -12.33 1.17
C HIS A 85 8.11 -12.41 2.24
N PHE A 86 6.83 -12.34 1.85
CA PHE A 86 5.72 -12.42 2.80
C PHE A 86 5.60 -13.80 3.46
N ARG A 87 5.89 -14.89 2.74
CA ARG A 87 5.94 -16.24 3.35
C ARG A 87 6.99 -16.31 4.45
N ARG A 88 8.18 -15.77 4.21
CA ARG A 88 9.27 -15.75 5.20
C ARG A 88 8.99 -14.82 6.37
N ALA A 89 8.37 -13.66 6.11
CA ALA A 89 7.96 -12.72 7.15
C ALA A 89 6.87 -13.31 8.05
N SER A 90 5.93 -14.08 7.50
CA SER A 90 4.89 -14.77 8.28
C SER A 90 5.41 -15.97 9.07
N SER A 91 6.57 -16.53 8.73
CA SER A 91 7.19 -17.67 9.43
C SER A 91 8.28 -17.25 10.44
N ARG A 92 8.57 -15.95 10.56
CA ARG A 92 9.48 -15.40 11.56
C ARG A 92 8.66 -14.59 12.55
N GLU A 93 8.82 -14.85 13.85
CA GLU A 93 8.46 -13.87 14.88
C GLU A 93 9.20 -12.56 14.52
N GLN A 94 8.44 -11.52 14.20
CA GLN A 94 9.03 -10.23 13.88
C GLN A 94 9.58 -9.61 15.17
N PRO A 95 10.83 -9.11 15.16
CA PRO A 95 11.26 -8.17 16.19
C PRO A 95 10.36 -6.94 16.07
N VAL A 96 9.63 -6.63 17.13
CA VAL A 96 8.88 -5.39 17.25
C VAL A 96 9.91 -4.26 17.24
N ASP A 97 9.92 -3.47 16.17
CA ASP A 97 10.71 -2.25 16.12
C ASP A 97 10.01 -1.21 17.00
N PHE A 98 10.58 -0.94 18.18
CA PHE A 98 10.10 0.08 19.12
C PHE A 98 10.38 1.52 18.63
N ALA A 99 10.88 1.72 17.42
CA ALA A 99 11.23 3.04 16.89
C ALA A 99 10.02 3.80 16.27
N ALA A 100 8.99 4.07 17.07
CA ALA A 100 8.06 5.18 16.82
C ALA A 100 7.38 5.61 18.13
N GLY A 101 8.19 5.94 19.14
CA GLY A 101 7.70 6.64 20.31
C GLY A 101 7.24 8.05 19.94
N ASN A 102 5.97 8.19 19.59
CA ASN A 102 5.26 9.45 19.83
C ASN A 102 4.94 9.49 21.32
N HIS A 103 5.93 9.84 22.14
CA HIS A 103 5.66 10.40 23.46
C HIS A 103 5.00 11.77 23.24
N THR A 104 3.68 11.78 23.12
CA THR A 104 2.92 12.91 23.63
C THR A 104 3.08 12.84 25.14
N ASP A 105 3.86 13.76 25.71
CA ASP A 105 3.87 14.00 27.15
C ASP A 105 2.42 14.25 27.57
N VAL A 106 1.80 13.23 28.17
CA VAL A 106 0.53 13.36 28.85
C VAL A 106 0.84 14.20 30.08
N PRO A 107 0.21 15.39 30.26
CA PRO A 107 0.38 16.14 31.49
C PRO A 107 -0.02 15.24 32.66
N ASP A 108 0.70 15.36 33.77
CA ASP A 108 0.57 14.61 35.04
C ASP A 108 -0.81 14.77 35.75
N SER A 109 -1.86 15.14 35.01
CA SER A 109 -3.25 15.19 35.43
C SER A 109 -3.93 13.81 35.43
N ALA A 110 -3.26 12.75 34.97
CA ALA A 110 -3.82 11.39 34.93
C ALA A 110 -4.02 10.77 36.33
N ALA A 111 -3.52 11.40 37.39
CA ALA A 111 -3.81 11.02 38.78
C ALA A 111 -5.25 11.35 39.24
N VAL A 112 -6.06 12.06 38.44
CA VAL A 112 -7.31 12.67 38.92
C VAL A 112 -8.57 11.83 38.68
N THR A 113 -8.58 10.79 37.83
CA THR A 113 -9.76 9.90 37.69
C THR A 113 -9.42 8.52 37.10
N PRO A 114 -9.39 7.44 37.91
CA PRO A 114 -9.13 6.06 37.45
C PRO A 114 -10.05 5.60 36.31
N HIS A 115 -11.29 6.08 36.28
CA HIS A 115 -12.26 5.79 35.22
C HIS A 115 -11.82 6.29 33.83
N LEU A 116 -11.26 7.50 33.75
CA LEU A 116 -10.83 8.10 32.48
C LEU A 116 -9.58 7.40 31.92
N ALA A 117 -8.66 6.98 32.79
CA ALA A 117 -7.51 6.17 32.41
C ALA A 117 -7.94 4.81 31.80
N GLY A 118 -9.01 4.20 32.34
CA GLY A 118 -9.62 3.00 31.77
C GLY A 118 -10.17 3.24 30.37
N LEU A 119 -10.94 4.31 30.16
CA LEU A 119 -11.50 4.67 28.85
C LEU A 119 -10.42 4.98 27.80
N LEU A 120 -9.32 5.64 28.20
CA LEU A 120 -8.18 5.87 27.30
C LEU A 120 -7.55 4.55 26.86
N HIS A 121 -7.31 3.64 27.82
CA HIS A 121 -6.75 2.33 27.53
C HIS A 121 -7.63 1.51 26.59
N GLU A 122 -8.95 1.51 26.80
CA GLU A 122 -9.92 0.86 25.91
C GLU A 122 -9.89 1.45 24.49
N LEU A 123 -9.79 2.78 24.36
CA LEU A 123 -9.68 3.45 23.06
C LEU A 123 -8.38 3.10 22.33
N GLU A 124 -7.26 3.04 23.05
CA GLU A 124 -5.97 2.62 22.49
C GLU A 124 -6.01 1.17 22.03
N ALA A 125 -6.54 0.26 22.85
CA ALA A 125 -6.71 -1.14 22.49
C ALA A 125 -7.61 -1.32 21.26
N ALA A 126 -8.72 -0.59 21.18
CA ALA A 126 -9.61 -0.63 20.02
C ALA A 126 -8.92 -0.13 18.74
N LYS A 127 -8.12 0.94 18.83
CA LYS A 127 -7.35 1.46 17.67
C LYS A 127 -6.31 0.47 17.18
N GLU A 128 -5.62 -0.22 18.09
CA GLU A 128 -4.65 -1.26 17.74
C GLU A 128 -5.34 -2.44 17.04
N GLN A 129 -6.47 -2.91 17.57
CA GLN A 129 -7.27 -3.95 16.93
C GLN A 129 -7.73 -3.55 15.52
N LEU A 130 -8.15 -2.29 15.33
CA LEU A 130 -8.52 -1.76 14.02
C LEU A 130 -7.32 -1.75 13.05
N ALA A 131 -6.14 -1.37 13.52
CA ALA A 131 -4.92 -1.38 12.71
C ALA A 131 -4.58 -2.81 12.25
N GLN A 132 -4.57 -3.77 13.17
CA GLN A 132 -4.32 -5.18 12.87
C GLN A 132 -5.34 -5.75 11.89
N ALA A 133 -6.64 -5.52 12.13
CA ALA A 133 -7.70 -6.01 11.26
C ALA A 133 -7.65 -5.38 9.86
N ALA A 134 -7.25 -4.11 9.75
CA ALA A 134 -7.04 -3.45 8.46
C ALA A 134 -5.92 -4.11 7.65
N ASP A 135 -4.81 -4.47 8.31
CA ASP A 135 -3.69 -5.12 7.66
C ASP A 135 -4.03 -6.55 7.23
N ASP A 136 -4.73 -7.32 8.06
CA ASP A 136 -5.25 -8.65 7.70
C ASP A 136 -6.20 -8.59 6.50
N TYR A 137 -7.12 -7.62 6.48
CA TYR A 137 -8.00 -7.38 5.34
C TYR A 137 -7.22 -7.08 4.06
N ARG A 138 -6.22 -6.19 4.13
CA ARG A 138 -5.35 -5.85 2.98
C ARG A 138 -4.59 -7.06 2.46
N VAL A 139 -4.06 -7.91 3.35
CA VAL A 139 -3.40 -9.17 2.97
C VAL A 139 -4.36 -10.05 2.17
N MET A 140 -5.58 -10.27 2.69
CA MET A 140 -6.54 -11.16 2.05
C MET A 140 -7.08 -10.58 0.74
N ASP A 141 -7.30 -9.27 0.66
CA ASP A 141 -7.68 -8.58 -0.58
C ASP A 141 -6.60 -8.73 -1.66
N ARG A 142 -5.32 -8.59 -1.29
CA ARG A 142 -4.21 -8.83 -2.21
C ARG A 142 -4.17 -10.29 -2.68
N ARG A 143 -4.32 -11.26 -1.78
CA ARG A 143 -4.37 -12.69 -2.15
C ARG A 143 -5.51 -12.98 -3.12
N ARG A 144 -6.68 -12.37 -2.91
CA ARG A 144 -7.84 -12.45 -3.81
C ARG A 144 -7.52 -11.90 -5.19
N LYS A 145 -6.90 -10.73 -5.29
CA LYS A 145 -6.48 -10.13 -6.57
C LYS A 145 -5.48 -11.01 -7.32
N VAL A 146 -4.47 -11.54 -6.64
CA VAL A 146 -3.49 -12.47 -7.24
C VAL A 146 -4.18 -13.74 -7.74
N ALA A 147 -5.10 -14.30 -6.96
CA ALA A 147 -5.82 -15.49 -7.36
C ALA A 147 -6.75 -15.23 -8.56
N LEU A 148 -7.40 -14.06 -8.64
CA LEU A 148 -8.18 -13.63 -9.81
C LEU A 148 -7.31 -13.45 -11.05
N ALA A 149 -6.13 -12.83 -10.91
CA ALA A 149 -5.19 -12.69 -12.01
C ALA A 149 -4.72 -14.07 -12.53
N ALA A 150 -4.50 -15.04 -11.63
CA ALA A 150 -4.16 -16.40 -12.02
C ALA A 150 -5.29 -17.11 -12.79
N VAL A 151 -6.55 -16.80 -12.50
CA VAL A 151 -7.71 -17.29 -13.28
C VAL A 151 -7.71 -16.65 -14.66
N ALA A 152 -7.55 -15.33 -14.75
CA ALA A 152 -7.55 -14.59 -16.01
C ALA A 152 -6.42 -15.02 -16.96
N ASN A 153 -5.26 -15.39 -16.40
CA ASN A 153 -4.08 -15.81 -17.18
C ASN A 153 -4.02 -17.33 -17.43
N CYS A 154 -5.01 -18.11 -16.99
CA CYS A 154 -4.98 -19.56 -17.14
C CYS A 154 -5.36 -19.99 -18.55
N THR A 155 -4.46 -20.67 -19.26
CA THR A 155 -4.69 -21.15 -20.63
C THR A 155 -5.15 -22.61 -20.71
N ARG A 156 -4.93 -23.41 -19.65
CA ARG A 156 -5.28 -24.84 -19.62
C ARG A 156 -6.55 -25.09 -18.79
N PRO A 157 -7.49 -25.92 -19.28
CA PRO A 157 -8.77 -26.16 -18.59
C PRO A 157 -8.61 -26.80 -17.19
N ASP A 158 -7.72 -27.78 -17.03
CA ASP A 158 -7.48 -28.42 -15.72
C ASP A 158 -6.78 -27.50 -14.70
N SER A 159 -6.03 -26.51 -15.19
CA SER A 159 -5.41 -25.48 -14.35
C SER A 159 -6.40 -24.38 -13.98
N LEU A 160 -7.35 -24.09 -14.88
CA LEU A 160 -8.41 -23.10 -14.66
C LEU A 160 -9.28 -23.47 -13.46
N ARG A 161 -9.74 -24.73 -13.38
CA ARG A 161 -10.58 -25.19 -12.25
C ARG A 161 -9.87 -25.02 -10.91
N ARG A 162 -8.58 -25.37 -10.83
CA ARG A 162 -7.76 -25.17 -9.62
C ARG A 162 -7.53 -23.70 -9.31
N ALA A 163 -7.33 -22.85 -10.32
CA ALA A 163 -7.22 -21.42 -10.14
C ALA A 163 -8.52 -20.79 -9.62
N GLN A 164 -9.67 -21.21 -10.16
CA GLN A 164 -11.00 -20.76 -9.72
C GLN A 164 -11.26 -21.13 -8.26
N LEU A 165 -10.96 -22.36 -7.85
CA LEU A 165 -11.09 -22.79 -6.46
C LEU A 165 -10.20 -21.97 -5.51
N ARG A 166 -8.94 -21.69 -5.90
CA ARG A 166 -8.05 -20.80 -5.12
C ARG A 166 -8.62 -19.39 -5.02
N ALA A 167 -9.16 -18.87 -6.11
CA ALA A 167 -9.75 -17.54 -6.15
C ALA A 167 -11.01 -17.43 -5.30
N ALA A 168 -11.86 -18.46 -5.29
CA ALA A 168 -13.04 -18.55 -4.43
C ALA A 168 -12.64 -18.60 -2.95
N ARG A 169 -11.69 -19.48 -2.58
CA ARG A 169 -11.18 -19.56 -1.20
C ARG A 169 -10.57 -18.24 -0.73
N ALA A 170 -9.78 -17.57 -1.57
CA ALA A 170 -9.23 -16.26 -1.24
C ALA A 170 -10.32 -15.19 -1.07
N GLY A 171 -11.44 -15.31 -1.78
CA GLY A 171 -12.61 -14.43 -1.61
C GLY A 171 -13.24 -14.58 -0.24
N LEU A 172 -13.54 -15.83 0.17
CA LEU A 172 -14.10 -16.12 1.49
C LEU A 172 -13.21 -15.60 2.63
N LEU A 173 -11.89 -15.77 2.53
CA LEU A 173 -10.94 -15.25 3.52
C LEU A 173 -10.92 -13.73 3.57
N ARG A 174 -11.01 -13.06 2.41
CA ARG A 174 -11.10 -11.59 2.33
C ARG A 174 -12.38 -11.08 2.95
N ASP A 175 -13.51 -11.74 2.69
CA ASP A 175 -14.80 -11.31 3.22
C ASP A 175 -14.88 -11.53 4.73
N ALA A 176 -14.33 -12.65 5.23
CA ALA A 176 -14.17 -12.85 6.67
C ALA A 176 -13.29 -11.77 7.32
N ALA A 177 -12.15 -11.43 6.72
CA ALA A 177 -11.29 -10.37 7.22
C ALA A 177 -11.95 -8.98 7.15
N LEU A 178 -12.78 -8.72 6.14
CA LEU A 178 -13.55 -7.48 6.04
C LEU A 178 -14.54 -7.36 7.20
N LEU A 179 -15.22 -8.44 7.57
CA LEU A 179 -16.14 -8.43 8.73
C LEU A 179 -15.39 -8.09 10.02
N VAL A 180 -14.22 -8.70 10.25
CA VAL A 180 -13.38 -8.39 11.42
C VAL A 180 -12.94 -6.92 11.42
N PHE A 181 -12.53 -6.39 10.27
CA PHE A 181 -12.17 -4.97 10.13
C PHE A 181 -13.34 -4.04 10.43
N GLN A 182 -14.55 -4.37 9.97
CA GLN A 182 -15.75 -3.60 10.25
C GLN A 182 -16.08 -3.59 11.75
N VAL A 183 -16.06 -4.77 12.40
CA VAL A 183 -16.29 -4.89 13.85
C VAL A 183 -15.26 -4.09 14.65
N ALA A 184 -13.98 -4.14 14.27
CA ALA A 184 -12.95 -3.33 14.93
C ALA A 184 -13.20 -1.83 14.74
N GLY A 185 -13.73 -1.41 13.60
CA GLY A 185 -14.13 -0.02 13.35
C GLY A 185 -15.26 0.43 14.26
N ASP A 186 -16.26 -0.43 14.46
CA ASP A 186 -17.38 -0.18 15.37
C ASP A 186 -16.91 -0.08 16.83
N LEU A 187 -15.94 -0.91 17.24
CA LEU A 187 -15.34 -0.84 18.58
C LEU A 187 -14.63 0.50 18.82
N VAL A 188 -13.87 1.01 17.84
CA VAL A 188 -13.23 2.34 17.94
C VAL A 188 -14.29 3.44 18.04
N ALA A 189 -15.37 3.34 17.27
CA ALA A 189 -16.47 4.31 17.33
C ALA A 189 -17.14 4.33 18.72
N GLN A 190 -17.39 3.15 19.30
CA GLN A 190 -17.96 2.99 20.65
C GLN A 190 -17.02 3.53 21.73
N ALA A 191 -15.75 3.14 21.72
CA ALA A 191 -14.76 3.60 22.69
C ALA A 191 -14.58 5.14 22.63
N ARG A 192 -14.63 5.72 21.43
CA ARG A 192 -14.56 7.17 21.25
C ARG A 192 -15.80 7.88 21.77
N ALA A 193 -16.99 7.30 21.62
CA ALA A 193 -18.22 7.86 22.18
C ALA A 193 -18.16 7.85 23.72
N ALA A 194 -17.76 6.73 24.32
CA ALA A 194 -17.60 6.60 25.78
C ALA A 194 -16.56 7.60 26.33
N TRP A 195 -15.43 7.78 25.64
CA TRP A 195 -14.44 8.80 25.99
C TRP A 195 -15.04 10.22 26.00
N ASN A 196 -15.80 10.57 24.95
CA ASN A 196 -16.42 11.88 24.85
C ASN A 196 -17.47 12.10 25.97
N ASP A 197 -18.30 11.10 26.27
CA ASP A 197 -19.31 11.18 27.33
C ASP A 197 -18.68 11.30 28.73
N GLY A 198 -17.60 10.55 28.98
CA GLY A 198 -16.83 10.66 30.22
C GLY A 198 -16.14 12.02 30.37
N ALA A 199 -15.60 12.58 29.28
CA ALA A 199 -14.99 13.91 29.26
C ALA A 199 -16.02 15.03 29.44
N VAL A 200 -17.23 14.90 28.88
CA VAL A 200 -18.34 15.84 29.09
C VAL A 200 -18.81 15.82 30.55
N SER A 201 -18.85 14.65 31.17
CA SER A 201 -19.26 14.50 32.58
C SER A 201 -18.28 15.14 33.58
N LEU A 202 -16.99 15.26 33.22
CA LEU A 202 -15.99 15.97 34.03
C LEU A 202 -16.09 17.50 33.89
N ASN A 203 -16.57 17.99 32.75
CA ASN A 203 -16.70 19.42 32.44
C ASN A 203 -18.04 20.01 32.92
N GLY A 204 -18.62 19.49 34.00
CA GLY A 204 -19.94 19.86 34.55
C GLY A 204 -20.17 21.34 34.90
N ASP A 205 -19.21 22.23 34.68
CA ASP A 205 -19.34 23.70 34.81
C ASP A 205 -18.75 24.48 33.61
N SER A 206 -18.63 23.87 32.42
CA SER A 206 -18.12 24.58 31.24
C SER A 206 -19.24 24.85 30.23
N GLU A 207 -19.49 26.15 29.98
CA GLU A 207 -20.35 26.68 28.92
C GLU A 207 -20.30 25.80 27.65
N PRO A 208 -21.47 25.53 27.02
CA PRO A 208 -21.49 24.73 25.80
C PRO A 208 -20.63 25.41 24.73
N LEU A 209 -19.63 24.67 24.23
CA LEU A 209 -18.84 25.08 23.08
C LEU A 209 -19.79 25.50 21.94
N PRO A 210 -19.58 26.66 21.30
CA PRO A 210 -20.49 27.17 20.30
C PRO A 210 -20.64 26.15 19.17
N GLN A 211 -21.87 25.68 18.98
CA GLN A 211 -22.20 24.76 17.90
C GLN A 211 -21.75 25.36 16.57
N ARG A 212 -20.99 24.58 15.81
CA ARG A 212 -20.52 24.98 14.49
C ARG A 212 -21.71 24.99 13.54
N ASP A 213 -22.25 26.18 13.31
CA ASP A 213 -23.35 26.43 12.39
C ASP A 213 -22.97 25.89 10.98
N PRO A 214 -23.68 24.88 10.45
CA PRO A 214 -23.39 24.30 9.14
C PRO A 214 -23.57 25.30 7.99
N GLY A 215 -24.12 26.49 8.24
CA GLY A 215 -24.20 27.59 7.27
C GLY A 215 -22.93 28.42 7.10
N LYS A 216 -21.95 28.36 8.02
CA LYS A 216 -20.69 29.13 7.92
C LYS A 216 -19.59 28.32 7.25
N THR A 217 -19.77 28.07 5.95
CA THR A 217 -18.67 27.62 5.11
C THR A 217 -17.82 28.81 4.64
N PHE A 218 -16.51 28.58 4.68
CA PHE A 218 -15.45 29.37 4.05
C PHE A 218 -15.09 30.74 4.62
N ARG A 219 -13.77 30.92 4.79
CA ARG A 219 -13.10 32.23 4.75
C ARG A 219 -13.75 33.08 3.66
N GLN A 220 -14.33 34.21 4.03
CA GLN A 220 -14.47 35.29 3.06
C GLN A 220 -13.04 35.66 2.59
N PRO A 221 -12.79 35.77 1.27
CA PRO A 221 -11.54 36.33 0.80
C PRO A 221 -11.41 37.77 1.33
N PRO A 222 -10.20 38.23 1.68
CA PRO A 222 -10.01 39.54 2.26
C PRO A 222 -10.55 40.63 1.31
N ALA A 223 -11.46 41.45 1.85
CA ALA A 223 -12.04 42.60 1.17
C ALA A 223 -11.00 43.73 1.08
N THR A 224 -10.02 43.64 0.18
CA THR A 224 -9.33 44.82 -0.39
C THR A 224 -8.48 44.41 -1.60
N VAL A 225 -9.09 44.42 -2.79
CA VAL A 225 -8.36 44.72 -4.03
C VAL A 225 -8.67 46.17 -4.34
N GLY A 226 -7.65 47.03 -4.16
CA GLY A 226 -7.76 48.45 -4.48
C GLY A 226 -8.18 48.66 -5.93
N LYS A 227 -9.07 49.62 -6.15
CA LYS A 227 -9.53 50.06 -7.47
C LYS A 227 -8.31 50.33 -8.38
N PRO A 228 -8.34 49.92 -9.66
CA PRO A 228 -7.30 50.30 -10.59
C PRO A 228 -7.26 51.83 -10.75
N LYS A 229 -6.05 52.39 -10.66
CA LYS A 229 -5.76 53.82 -10.85
C LYS A 229 -6.21 54.25 -12.26
N PRO A 230 -6.93 55.36 -12.43
CA PRO A 230 -7.38 55.80 -13.75
C PRO A 230 -6.18 56.23 -14.60
N VAL A 231 -6.17 55.75 -15.84
CA VAL A 231 -5.23 56.14 -16.91
C VAL A 231 -5.58 57.56 -17.35
N PRO A 232 -4.62 58.50 -17.43
CA PRO A 232 -4.90 59.83 -17.96
C PRO A 232 -5.12 59.75 -19.48
N GLN A 233 -6.25 60.31 -19.94
CA GLN A 233 -6.55 60.47 -21.36
C GLN A 233 -5.62 61.51 -22.01
N PRO A 234 -5.22 61.31 -23.27
CA PRO A 234 -4.41 62.28 -23.99
C PRO A 234 -5.23 63.55 -24.29
N GLN A 235 -4.71 64.71 -23.89
CA GLN A 235 -5.26 65.99 -24.32
C GLN A 235 -4.96 66.18 -25.80
N ALA A 236 -6.02 66.40 -26.57
CA ALA A 236 -5.94 66.86 -27.94
C ALA A 236 -5.73 68.39 -27.94
N ALA A 237 -4.58 68.83 -28.44
CA ALA A 237 -4.35 70.10 -29.13
C ALA A 237 -2.96 70.04 -29.80
#